data_AF-A0A2U1J9Q9-F1
#
_entry.id   AF-A0A2U1J9Q9-F1
#
_cell.length_a   1.000
_cell.length_b   1.000
_cell.length_c   1.000
_cell.angle_alpha   90.00
_cell.angle_beta   90.00
_cell.angle_gamma   90.00
#
_symmetry.space_group_name_H-M   'P 1'
#
loop_
_entity.id
_entity.type
_entity.pdbx_description
1 polymer ?
#
loop_
_entity_poly.entity_id
_entity_poly.type
_entity_poly.pdbx_seq_one_letter_code
_entity_poly.pdbx_strand_id
1 'polypeptide(L)'
;MSSNPQGNTQFTDLARGPKKHMKRLAAPKHWMLDKLTGTYAPKPSAGPHKQSECLPLIIFLRNRLKYALNGREVKSILMQRLVKVDGKVRTDVTYPTGFMDVITLEKTNENFRLIYDIKGRFTIHRISDEEAKYKLGKVRRAQVGAKGIPFVVTHDARTIRYPHPSVKVNDTVKIDIETGKIVDHVKMEVGNVAMVTGGRSMGRVGVITHRERHHGGFDIVNLKDSTGHTFATRLTNVFVIGEGSKSMISLPKNKGIKLSISEERDQRRQRQEA
;
A
#
# COMPACT_ATOMS: atom_id res chain seq x y z
N MET A 1 -52.08 27.48 31.94
CA MET A 1 -50.63 27.70 31.81
C MET A 1 -49.92 26.37 32.01
N SER A 2 -49.80 25.56 30.96
CA SER A 2 -49.05 24.29 30.97
C SER A 2 -47.69 24.54 30.31
N SER A 3 -46.66 24.71 31.14
CA SER A 3 -45.29 24.82 30.67
C SER A 3 -44.78 23.46 30.20
N ASN A 4 -44.47 23.38 28.90
CA ASN A 4 -43.77 22.28 28.26
C ASN A 4 -42.44 21.96 29.00
N PRO A 5 -42.18 20.71 29.41
CA PRO A 5 -40.85 20.31 29.80
C PRO A 5 -40.00 20.16 28.52
N GLN A 6 -39.02 21.03 28.37
CA GLN A 6 -38.01 20.97 27.32
C GLN A 6 -37.31 19.60 27.40
N GLY A 7 -37.45 18.82 26.33
CA GLY A 7 -36.77 17.55 26.15
C GLY A 7 -35.26 17.77 26.11
N ASN A 8 -34.62 17.60 27.26
CA ASN A 8 -33.17 17.53 27.38
C ASN A 8 -32.70 16.26 26.67
N THR A 9 -32.43 16.39 25.36
CA THR A 9 -31.91 15.30 24.55
C THR A 9 -30.46 15.09 24.96
N GLN A 10 -30.25 14.26 25.98
CA GLN A 10 -28.91 13.86 26.40
C GLN A 10 -28.22 13.19 25.21
N PHE A 11 -27.30 13.91 24.56
CA PHE A 11 -26.30 13.30 23.70
C PHE A 11 -25.43 12.43 24.59
N THR A 12 -25.83 11.18 24.78
CA THR A 12 -25.05 10.18 25.48
C THR A 12 -23.66 10.14 24.87
N ASP A 13 -22.65 10.29 25.72
CA ASP A 13 -21.26 10.35 25.32
C ASP A 13 -20.86 9.00 24.69
N LEU A 14 -20.77 8.98 23.35
CA LEU A 14 -20.58 7.79 22.50
C LEU A 14 -19.13 7.27 22.50
N ALA A 15 -18.27 7.77 23.39
CA ALA A 15 -16.88 7.35 23.56
C ALA A 15 -16.77 6.03 24.35
N ARG A 16 -17.37 4.95 23.83
CA ARG A 16 -17.35 3.62 24.46
C ARG A 16 -16.66 2.60 23.55
N GLY A 17 -15.33 2.62 23.55
CA GLY A 17 -14.48 1.62 22.89
C GLY A 17 -14.22 1.82 21.38
N PRO A 18 -13.64 0.82 20.70
CA PRO A 18 -13.25 0.94 19.30
C PRO A 18 -14.48 1.02 18.38
N LYS A 19 -14.54 2.09 17.59
CA LYS A 19 -15.62 2.30 16.61
C LYS A 19 -15.66 1.15 15.60
N LYS A 20 -16.83 0.61 15.26
CA LYS A 20 -16.97 -0.49 14.27
C LYS A 20 -17.31 -0.02 12.85
N HIS A 21 -17.74 1.23 12.70
CA HIS A 21 -18.21 1.78 11.42
C HIS A 21 -17.29 2.89 10.90
N MET A 22 -17.29 3.06 9.58
CA MET A 22 -16.61 4.16 8.88
C MET A 22 -17.63 4.87 7.98
N LYS A 23 -17.81 6.18 8.19
CA LYS A 23 -18.62 7.00 7.29
C LYS A 23 -17.91 7.15 5.95
N ARG A 24 -18.65 7.16 4.85
CA ARG A 24 -18.07 7.19 3.50
C ARG A 24 -17.27 8.47 3.24
N LEU A 25 -17.74 9.60 3.74
CA LEU A 25 -17.02 10.88 3.64
C LEU A 25 -15.67 10.89 4.37
N ALA A 26 -15.54 10.07 5.42
CA ALA A 26 -14.30 9.92 6.19
C ALA A 26 -13.39 8.80 5.64
N ALA A 27 -13.79 8.13 4.56
CA ALA A 27 -12.97 7.10 3.94
C ALA A 27 -11.73 7.70 3.26
N PRO A 28 -10.62 6.96 3.17
CA PRO A 28 -9.44 7.42 2.45
C PRO A 28 -9.74 7.81 0.99
N LYS A 29 -9.31 9.01 0.60
CA LYS A 29 -9.61 9.60 -0.73
C LYS A 29 -9.08 8.74 -1.89
N HIS A 30 -7.97 8.01 -1.68
CA HIS A 30 -7.35 7.17 -2.70
C HIS A 30 -8.18 5.92 -3.05
N TRP A 31 -9.22 5.60 -2.28
CA TRP A 31 -10.19 4.54 -2.62
C TRP A 31 -11.13 4.94 -3.76
N MET A 32 -11.25 6.24 -4.06
CA MET A 32 -12.14 6.75 -5.13
C MET A 32 -13.58 6.23 -4.95
N LEU A 33 -14.09 6.27 -3.71
CA LEU A 33 -15.50 6.02 -3.45
C LEU A 33 -16.31 7.27 -3.81
N ASP A 34 -17.45 7.06 -4.44
CA ASP A 34 -18.40 8.12 -4.73
C ASP A 34 -19.09 8.61 -3.45
N LYS A 35 -19.68 9.80 -3.49
CA LYS A 35 -20.28 10.42 -2.30
C LYS A 35 -21.73 9.98 -2.03
N LEU A 36 -22.43 9.45 -3.04
CA LEU A 36 -23.90 9.41 -3.05
C LEU A 36 -24.50 8.01 -2.87
N THR A 37 -23.85 6.95 -3.35
CA THR A 37 -24.39 5.58 -3.36
C THR A 37 -24.32 4.87 -2.00
N GLY A 38 -24.30 5.63 -0.90
CA GLY A 38 -24.42 5.11 0.45
C GLY A 38 -23.65 5.88 1.53
N THR A 39 -24.18 5.81 2.75
CA THR A 39 -23.67 6.56 3.92
C THR A 39 -22.35 6.02 4.48
N TYR A 40 -22.11 4.71 4.34
CA TYR A 40 -20.97 4.02 4.94
C TYR A 40 -19.97 3.54 3.88
N ALA A 41 -18.71 3.45 4.30
CA ALA A 41 -17.64 2.80 3.57
C ALA A 41 -17.25 1.49 4.29
N PRO A 42 -16.68 0.52 3.55
CA PRO A 42 -16.13 -0.68 4.18
C PRO A 42 -15.00 -0.28 5.13
N LYS A 43 -15.19 -0.57 6.42
CA LYS A 43 -14.16 -0.37 7.42
C LYS A 43 -13.16 -1.54 7.32
N PRO A 44 -11.87 -1.29 7.01
CA PRO A 44 -10.89 -2.37 6.94
C PRO A 44 -10.72 -3.05 8.29
N SER A 45 -10.57 -4.37 8.27
CA SER A 45 -10.23 -5.16 9.46
C SER A 45 -8.84 -4.78 9.98
N ALA A 46 -8.57 -5.04 11.25
CA ALA A 46 -7.20 -4.95 11.76
C ALA A 46 -6.34 -6.03 11.10
N GLY A 47 -5.24 -5.64 10.46
CA GLY A 47 -4.41 -6.55 9.68
C GLY A 47 -3.04 -5.97 9.37
N PRO A 48 -2.34 -6.49 8.33
CA PRO A 48 -0.96 -6.13 8.02
C PRO A 48 -0.73 -4.63 7.79
N HIS A 49 -1.68 -3.98 7.12
CA HIS A 49 -1.55 -2.61 6.65
C HIS A 49 -2.46 -1.64 7.41
N LYS A 50 -2.04 -0.37 7.51
CA LYS A 50 -2.82 0.67 8.19
C LYS A 50 -4.10 0.97 7.42
N GLN A 51 -5.16 1.35 8.14
CA GLN A 51 -6.46 1.72 7.57
C GLN A 51 -6.36 2.81 6.47
N SER A 52 -5.47 3.79 6.64
CA SER A 52 -5.23 4.87 5.69
C SER A 52 -4.34 4.49 4.50
N GLU A 53 -3.62 3.37 4.58
CA GLU A 53 -2.60 2.93 3.61
C GLU A 53 -2.92 1.52 3.07
N CYS A 54 -4.20 1.14 3.05
CA CYS A 54 -4.67 -0.13 2.54
C CYS A 54 -5.77 0.05 1.49
N LEU A 55 -6.15 -1.05 0.86
CA LEU A 55 -7.28 -1.23 -0.03
C LEU A 55 -8.04 -2.48 0.44
N PRO A 56 -9.27 -2.38 0.94
CA PRO A 56 -10.08 -3.54 1.28
C PRO A 56 -10.37 -4.41 0.06
N LEU A 57 -10.42 -5.74 0.23
CA LEU A 57 -10.73 -6.69 -0.85
C LEU A 57 -12.07 -6.39 -1.54
N ILE A 58 -13.08 -5.90 -0.80
CA ILE A 58 -14.34 -5.44 -1.39
C ILE A 58 -14.17 -4.28 -2.38
N ILE A 59 -13.28 -3.33 -2.12
CA ILE A 59 -13.03 -2.22 -3.06
C ILE A 59 -12.22 -2.74 -4.25
N PHE A 60 -11.28 -3.65 -4.03
CA PHE A 60 -10.50 -4.28 -5.09
C PHE A 60 -11.38 -5.03 -6.09
N LEU A 61 -12.23 -5.94 -5.62
CA LEU A 61 -13.07 -6.78 -6.49
C LEU A 61 -14.22 -5.99 -7.15
N ARG A 62 -14.90 -5.13 -6.40
CA ARG A 62 -16.10 -4.40 -6.88
C ARG A 62 -15.75 -3.14 -7.66
N ASN A 63 -14.97 -2.24 -7.08
CA ASN A 63 -14.77 -0.89 -7.62
C ASN A 63 -13.63 -0.82 -8.63
N ARG A 64 -12.62 -1.68 -8.52
CA ARG A 64 -11.44 -1.64 -9.39
C ARG A 64 -11.50 -2.69 -10.51
N LEU A 65 -11.66 -3.98 -10.17
CA LEU A 65 -11.76 -5.06 -11.17
C LEU A 65 -13.17 -5.19 -11.79
N LYS A 66 -14.21 -4.74 -11.08
CA LYS A 66 -15.62 -4.86 -11.51
C LYS A 66 -16.09 -6.31 -11.73
N TYR A 67 -15.54 -7.27 -11.00
CA TYR A 67 -16.01 -8.66 -11.00
C TYR A 67 -17.26 -8.89 -10.16
N ALA A 68 -17.59 -7.94 -9.30
CA ALA A 68 -18.82 -7.93 -8.53
C ALA A 68 -19.48 -6.56 -8.67
N LEU A 69 -20.81 -6.53 -8.65
CA LEU A 69 -21.64 -5.33 -8.66
C LEU A 69 -21.92 -4.86 -7.23
N ASN A 70 -22.12 -5.79 -6.30
CA ASN A 70 -22.50 -5.49 -4.90
C ASN A 70 -21.63 -6.23 -3.87
N GLY A 71 -21.81 -5.91 -2.59
CA GLY A 71 -21.05 -6.54 -1.50
C GLY A 71 -21.39 -8.01 -1.24
N ARG A 72 -22.60 -8.46 -1.61
CA ARG A 72 -23.04 -9.85 -1.44
C ARG A 72 -22.33 -10.78 -2.41
N GLU A 73 -22.15 -10.35 -3.66
CA GLU A 73 -21.37 -11.05 -4.68
C GLU A 73 -19.90 -11.14 -4.28
N VAL A 74 -19.30 -10.05 -3.80
CA VAL A 74 -17.93 -10.08 -3.26
C VAL A 74 -17.79 -11.13 -2.15
N LYS A 75 -18.73 -11.16 -1.20
CA LYS A 75 -18.73 -12.18 -0.13
C LYS A 75 -18.83 -13.59 -0.71
N SER A 76 -19.64 -13.79 -1.74
CA SER A 76 -19.80 -15.08 -2.41
C SER A 76 -18.50 -15.53 -3.09
N ILE A 77 -17.82 -14.63 -3.80
CA ILE A 77 -16.50 -14.89 -4.43
C ILE A 77 -15.46 -15.28 -3.39
N LEU A 78 -15.38 -14.53 -2.28
CA LEU A 78 -14.39 -14.78 -1.22
C LEU A 78 -14.68 -16.08 -0.45
N MET A 79 -15.94 -16.44 -0.24
CA MET A 79 -16.32 -17.69 0.43
C MET A 79 -16.00 -18.94 -0.41
N GLN A 80 -15.92 -18.81 -1.74
CA GLN A 80 -15.43 -19.88 -2.62
C GLN A 80 -13.91 -20.12 -2.50
N ARG A 81 -13.19 -19.34 -1.68
CA ARG A 81 -11.75 -19.50 -1.42
C ARG A 81 -10.84 -19.32 -2.64
N LEU A 82 -11.34 -18.66 -3.69
CA LEU A 82 -10.64 -18.43 -4.95
C LEU A 82 -9.61 -17.29 -4.92
N VAL A 83 -9.67 -16.45 -3.88
CA VAL A 83 -8.82 -15.26 -3.74
C VAL A 83 -7.73 -15.52 -2.71
N LYS A 84 -6.48 -15.47 -3.18
CA LYS A 84 -5.29 -15.58 -2.34
C LYS A 84 -4.61 -14.22 -2.23
N VAL A 85 -4.22 -13.84 -1.02
CA VAL A 85 -3.36 -12.68 -0.76
C VAL A 85 -2.07 -13.19 -0.15
N ASP A 86 -0.95 -12.88 -0.79
CA ASP A 86 0.37 -13.43 -0.48
C ASP A 86 0.34 -14.96 -0.30
N GLY A 87 -0.22 -15.67 -1.29
CA GLY A 87 -0.30 -17.13 -1.30
C GLY A 87 -1.32 -17.74 -0.33
N LYS A 88 -1.90 -16.95 0.59
CA LYS A 88 -2.86 -17.42 1.59
C LYS A 88 -4.29 -17.05 1.20
N VAL A 89 -5.20 -18.01 1.27
CA VAL A 89 -6.63 -17.77 1.02
C VAL A 89 -7.18 -16.78 2.04
N ARG A 90 -7.88 -15.75 1.57
CA ARG A 90 -8.55 -14.76 2.42
C ARG A 90 -10.05 -14.74 2.12
N THR A 91 -10.85 -15.00 3.15
CA THR A 91 -12.33 -14.96 3.08
C THR A 91 -12.92 -13.66 3.61
N ASP A 92 -12.12 -12.86 4.33
CA ASP A 92 -12.55 -11.60 4.91
C ASP A 92 -12.74 -10.52 3.82
N VAL A 93 -13.97 -10.03 3.72
CA VAL A 93 -14.41 -9.01 2.76
C VAL A 93 -13.68 -7.68 2.97
N THR A 94 -13.35 -7.36 4.21
CA THR A 94 -12.69 -6.11 4.60
C THR A 94 -11.21 -6.27 4.91
N TYR A 95 -10.59 -7.37 4.44
CA TYR A 95 -9.17 -7.61 4.65
C TYR A 95 -8.32 -6.46 4.07
N PRO A 96 -7.41 -5.85 4.85
CA PRO A 96 -6.61 -4.72 4.41
C PRO A 96 -5.43 -5.20 3.57
N THR A 97 -5.61 -5.29 2.25
CA THR A 97 -4.48 -5.45 1.32
C THR A 97 -3.75 -4.12 1.15
N GLY A 98 -2.44 -4.11 1.01
CA GLY A 98 -1.67 -2.87 0.97
C GLY A 98 -0.54 -2.89 -0.03
N PHE A 99 0.40 -1.97 0.15
CA PHE A 99 1.53 -1.80 -0.74
C PHE A 99 2.38 -3.08 -0.84
N MET A 100 2.77 -3.46 -2.06
CA MET A 100 3.56 -4.66 -2.41
C MET A 100 2.91 -6.02 -2.15
N ASP A 101 1.66 -6.07 -1.68
CA ASP A 101 0.95 -7.35 -1.57
C ASP A 101 0.65 -7.91 -2.97
N VAL A 102 0.72 -9.24 -3.07
CA VAL A 102 0.35 -9.99 -4.28
C VAL A 102 -1.02 -10.61 -4.07
N ILE A 103 -1.94 -10.35 -4.98
CA ILE A 103 -3.29 -10.90 -5.01
C ILE A 103 -3.41 -11.82 -6.22
N THR A 104 -3.70 -13.08 -5.97
CA THR A 104 -3.86 -14.13 -6.99
C THR A 104 -5.30 -14.57 -7.04
N LEU A 105 -5.86 -14.63 -8.25
CA LEU A 105 -7.17 -15.20 -8.54
C LEU A 105 -6.98 -16.50 -9.32
N GLU A 106 -7.20 -17.64 -8.64
CA GLU A 106 -6.89 -18.96 -9.21
C GLU A 106 -7.75 -19.29 -10.42
N LYS A 107 -9.04 -18.96 -10.37
CA LYS A 107 -9.97 -19.32 -11.44
C LYS A 107 -9.69 -18.60 -12.75
N THR A 108 -9.13 -17.39 -12.69
CA THR A 108 -8.82 -16.58 -13.87
C THR A 108 -7.33 -16.62 -14.22
N ASN A 109 -6.50 -17.28 -13.42
CA ASN A 109 -5.04 -17.27 -13.53
C ASN A 109 -4.46 -15.85 -13.68
N GLU A 110 -5.03 -14.88 -12.95
CA GLU A 110 -4.53 -13.50 -12.95
C GLU A 110 -3.85 -13.19 -11.61
N ASN A 111 -2.65 -12.64 -11.69
CA ASN A 111 -1.90 -12.14 -10.54
C ASN A 111 -1.79 -10.62 -10.59
N PHE A 112 -1.93 -10.01 -9.43
CA PHE A 112 -1.87 -8.57 -9.28
C PHE A 112 -0.93 -8.20 -8.15
N ARG A 113 -0.14 -7.15 -8.35
CA ARG A 113 0.56 -6.46 -7.26
C ARG A 113 -0.05 -5.10 -7.02
N LEU A 114 -0.26 -4.78 -5.74
CA LEU A 114 -0.70 -3.46 -5.34
C LEU A 114 0.48 -2.49 -5.26
N ILE A 115 0.49 -1.53 -6.16
CA ILE A 115 1.53 -0.50 -6.27
C ILE A 115 0.85 0.88 -6.29
N TYR A 116 1.56 1.93 -5.88
CA TYR A 116 1.06 3.29 -6.04
C TYR A 116 1.24 3.80 -7.47
N ASP A 117 0.20 4.41 -8.00
CA ASP A 117 0.25 5.31 -9.15
C ASP A 117 0.82 6.68 -8.72
N ILE A 118 1.32 7.45 -9.68
CA ILE A 118 1.88 8.80 -9.53
C ILE A 118 0.92 9.80 -8.87
N LYS A 119 -0.38 9.52 -8.95
CA LYS A 119 -1.43 10.30 -8.29
C LYS A 119 -1.64 9.91 -6.81
N GLY A 120 -0.84 9.00 -6.26
CA GLY A 120 -0.96 8.51 -4.88
C GLY A 120 -2.16 7.59 -4.66
N ARG A 121 -2.53 6.80 -5.68
CA ARG A 121 -3.65 5.85 -5.62
C ARG A 121 -3.13 4.43 -5.78
N PHE A 122 -3.79 3.44 -5.19
CA PHE A 122 -3.47 2.04 -5.51
C PHE A 122 -3.89 1.74 -6.95
N THR A 123 -2.90 1.37 -7.76
CA THR A 123 -3.10 0.77 -9.07
C THR A 123 -3.08 -0.75 -8.93
N ILE A 124 -3.90 -1.40 -9.74
CA ILE A 124 -3.88 -2.85 -9.88
C ILE A 124 -2.92 -3.16 -11.02
N HIS A 125 -1.72 -3.56 -10.66
CA HIS A 125 -0.68 -3.87 -11.64
C HIS A 125 -0.67 -5.38 -11.89
N ARG A 126 -0.96 -5.80 -13.14
CA ARG A 126 -0.91 -7.22 -13.54
C ARG A 126 0.55 -7.66 -13.61
N ILE A 127 0.86 -8.83 -13.05
CA ILE A 127 2.21 -9.40 -12.98
C ILE A 127 2.22 -10.82 -13.53
N SER A 128 3.40 -11.32 -13.91
CA SER A 128 3.60 -12.72 -14.29
C SER A 128 3.60 -13.66 -13.07
N ASP A 129 3.44 -14.96 -13.31
CA ASP A 129 3.50 -15.99 -12.26
C ASP A 129 4.86 -16.02 -11.55
N GLU A 130 5.95 -15.77 -12.27
CA GLU A 130 7.29 -15.70 -11.68
C GLU A 130 7.43 -14.56 -10.68
N GLU A 131 6.91 -13.39 -11.04
CA GLU A 131 6.92 -12.22 -10.17
C GLU A 131 5.94 -12.36 -9.00
N ALA A 132 4.87 -13.15 -9.16
CA ALA A 132 3.90 -13.43 -8.11
C ALA A 132 4.45 -14.31 -6.98
N LYS A 133 5.53 -15.07 -7.21
CA LYS A 133 6.15 -15.94 -6.19
C LYS A 133 6.88 -15.16 -5.09
N TYR A 134 7.23 -13.90 -5.33
CA TYR A 134 7.94 -13.08 -4.36
C TYR A 134 7.27 -11.73 -4.14
N LYS A 135 7.62 -11.09 -3.03
CA LYS A 135 7.29 -9.68 -2.80
C LYS A 135 8.41 -8.96 -2.07
N LEU A 136 8.35 -7.64 -2.11
CA LEU A 136 9.29 -6.78 -1.40
C LEU A 136 8.72 -6.35 -0.05
N GLY A 137 9.55 -6.40 0.99
CA GLY A 137 9.22 -5.99 2.35
C GLY A 137 10.25 -5.00 2.90
N LYS A 138 9.90 -3.73 3.07
CA LYS A 138 10.75 -2.79 3.81
C LYS A 138 10.84 -3.18 5.29
N VAL A 139 12.06 -3.25 5.82
CA VAL A 139 12.34 -3.52 7.23
C VAL A 139 12.03 -2.26 8.04
N ARG A 140 11.10 -2.38 8.99
CA ARG A 140 10.74 -1.30 9.92
C ARG A 140 11.50 -1.37 11.23
N ARG A 141 11.76 -2.57 11.73
CA ARG A 141 12.45 -2.81 13.01
C ARG A 141 13.35 -4.03 12.88
N ALA A 142 14.52 -3.96 13.49
CA ALA A 142 15.43 -5.09 13.68
C ALA A 142 15.74 -5.16 15.17
N GLN A 143 15.47 -6.31 15.80
CA GLN A 143 15.58 -6.49 17.25
C GLN A 143 16.04 -7.91 17.57
N VAL A 144 16.51 -8.12 18.80
CA VAL A 144 16.86 -9.43 19.33
C VAL A 144 15.75 -9.89 20.26
N GLY A 145 15.22 -11.08 20.02
CA GLY A 145 14.15 -11.68 20.81
C GLY A 145 14.67 -12.54 21.95
N ALA A 146 13.76 -13.27 22.58
CA ALA A 146 14.11 -14.26 23.60
C ALA A 146 15.15 -15.25 23.06
N LYS A 147 16.06 -15.70 23.94
CA LYS A 147 17.19 -16.59 23.62
C LYS A 147 18.20 -16.00 22.62
N GLY A 148 18.29 -14.67 22.53
CA GLY A 148 19.28 -14.02 21.66
C GLY A 148 19.00 -14.14 20.17
N ILE A 149 17.78 -14.50 19.77
CA ILE A 149 17.44 -14.75 18.36
C ILE A 149 17.15 -13.41 17.64
N PRO A 150 17.94 -13.01 16.63
CA PRO A 150 17.65 -11.81 15.87
C PRO A 150 16.41 -11.99 14.98
N PHE A 151 15.58 -10.96 14.91
CA PHE A 151 14.43 -10.90 14.00
C PHE A 151 14.25 -9.51 13.40
N VAL A 152 13.67 -9.47 12.21
CA VAL A 152 13.23 -8.24 11.54
C VAL A 152 11.73 -8.23 11.40
N VAL A 153 11.15 -7.03 11.55
CA VAL A 153 9.73 -6.78 11.32
C VAL A 153 9.59 -5.90 10.09
N THR A 154 8.82 -6.36 9.12
CA THR A 154 8.57 -5.64 7.86
C THR A 154 7.39 -4.67 7.96
N HIS A 155 7.21 -3.85 6.94
CA HIS A 155 6.11 -2.86 6.88
C HIS A 155 4.70 -3.47 6.88
N ASP A 156 4.54 -4.70 6.39
CA ASP A 156 3.32 -5.51 6.41
C ASP A 156 3.25 -6.41 7.68
N ALA A 157 3.98 -6.05 8.73
CA ALA A 157 3.95 -6.69 10.04
C ALA A 157 4.36 -8.17 10.07
N ARG A 158 5.11 -8.67 9.06
CA ARG A 158 5.72 -10.00 9.13
C ARG A 158 6.97 -9.94 9.99
N THR A 159 7.16 -10.98 10.80
CA THR A 159 8.37 -11.18 11.61
C THR A 159 9.18 -12.31 10.99
N ILE A 160 10.39 -11.99 10.55
CA ILE A 160 11.32 -12.96 9.95
C ILE A 160 12.48 -13.16 10.92
N ARG A 161 12.69 -14.39 11.36
CA ARG A 161 13.76 -14.78 12.29
C ARG A 161 15.02 -15.12 11.51
N TYR A 162 16.18 -14.94 12.16
CA TYR A 162 17.50 -15.20 11.60
C TYR A 162 17.76 -14.47 10.26
N PRO A 163 17.53 -13.14 10.19
CA PRO A 163 17.97 -12.38 9.03
C PRO A 163 19.50 -12.37 8.94
N HIS A 164 20.03 -12.18 7.73
CA HIS A 164 21.46 -11.98 7.56
C HIS A 164 21.92 -10.71 8.32
N PRO A 165 23.09 -10.71 9.00
CA PRO A 165 23.55 -9.57 9.81
C PRO A 165 23.69 -8.24 9.05
N SER A 166 23.79 -8.28 7.72
CA SER A 166 23.87 -7.08 6.88
C SER A 166 22.53 -6.32 6.74
N VAL A 167 21.40 -6.97 7.05
CA VAL A 167 20.06 -6.38 6.89
C VAL A 167 19.81 -5.35 7.99
N LYS A 168 19.63 -4.08 7.61
CA LYS A 168 19.39 -2.97 8.54
C LYS A 168 17.97 -2.40 8.40
N VAL A 169 17.62 -1.51 9.33
CA VAL A 169 16.35 -0.79 9.30
C VAL A 169 16.31 0.15 8.09
N ASN A 170 15.16 0.19 7.40
CA ASN A 170 14.89 0.87 6.12
C ASN A 170 15.38 0.16 4.86
N ASP A 171 16.15 -0.91 4.99
CA ASP A 171 16.45 -1.79 3.85
C ASP A 171 15.19 -2.52 3.39
N THR A 172 15.23 -3.07 2.18
CA THR A 172 14.12 -3.84 1.62
C THR A 172 14.56 -5.27 1.41
N VAL A 173 13.78 -6.22 1.94
CA VAL A 173 14.02 -7.65 1.75
C VAL A 173 13.10 -8.20 0.67
N LYS A 174 13.63 -9.05 -0.19
CA LYS A 174 12.87 -9.87 -1.13
C LYS A 174 12.45 -11.15 -0.41
N ILE A 175 11.14 -11.32 -0.26
CA ILE A 175 10.53 -12.41 0.49
C ILE A 175 9.89 -13.36 -0.52
N ASP A 176 10.23 -14.63 -0.42
CA ASP A 176 9.49 -15.69 -1.08
C ASP A 176 8.16 -15.90 -0.34
N ILE A 177 7.06 -15.84 -1.08
CA ILE A 177 5.71 -15.87 -0.53
C ILE A 177 5.36 -17.26 0.01
N GLU A 178 5.88 -18.33 -0.61
CA GLU A 178 5.58 -19.71 -0.22
C GLU A 178 6.30 -20.06 1.08
N THR A 179 7.61 -19.84 1.12
CA THR A 179 8.44 -20.18 2.29
C THR A 179 8.40 -19.13 3.39
N GLY A 180 8.09 -17.88 3.05
CA GLY A 180 8.14 -16.74 3.96
C GLY A 180 9.57 -16.34 4.37
N LYS A 181 10.60 -16.87 3.70
CA LYS A 181 12.01 -16.59 3.97
C LYS A 181 12.53 -15.44 3.10
N ILE A 182 13.61 -14.81 3.57
CA ILE A 182 14.33 -13.79 2.80
C ILE A 182 15.18 -14.51 1.75
N VAL A 183 14.99 -14.17 0.49
CA VAL A 183 15.81 -14.65 -0.64
C VAL A 183 16.99 -13.72 -0.86
N ASP A 184 16.72 -12.41 -0.84
CA ASP A 184 17.69 -11.37 -1.13
C ASP A 184 17.31 -10.07 -0.39
N HIS A 185 18.21 -9.09 -0.33
CA HIS A 185 17.94 -7.79 0.27
C HIS A 185 18.68 -6.66 -0.44
N VAL A 186 18.07 -5.47 -0.44
CA VAL A 186 18.63 -4.24 -1.00
C VAL A 186 18.80 -3.23 0.10
N LYS A 187 20.00 -2.66 0.18
CA LYS A 187 20.35 -1.63 1.17
C LYS A 187 19.74 -0.29 0.81
N MET A 188 19.39 0.46 1.85
CA MET A 188 19.01 1.87 1.74
C MET A 188 20.26 2.75 1.67
N GLU A 189 20.78 2.92 0.45
CA GLU A 189 21.95 3.72 0.15
C GLU A 189 21.75 4.58 -1.11
N VAL A 190 22.67 5.53 -1.29
CA VAL A 190 22.71 6.42 -2.45
C VAL A 190 23.01 5.60 -3.70
N GLY A 191 22.31 5.89 -4.79
CA GLY A 191 22.44 5.17 -6.07
C GLY A 191 21.35 4.12 -6.31
N ASN A 192 20.63 3.68 -5.27
CA ASN A 192 19.54 2.71 -5.42
C ASN A 192 18.21 3.36 -5.77
N VAL A 193 17.39 2.65 -6.55
CA VAL A 193 16.07 3.10 -6.99
C VAL A 193 15.03 2.86 -5.90
N ALA A 194 14.22 3.88 -5.63
CA ALA A 194 13.20 3.85 -4.60
C ALA A 194 11.87 4.47 -5.05
N MET A 195 10.78 3.93 -4.52
CA MET A 195 9.44 4.45 -4.67
C MET A 195 9.02 5.18 -3.40
N VAL A 196 8.28 6.28 -3.56
CA VAL A 196 7.70 7.01 -2.44
C VAL A 196 6.33 6.44 -2.09
N THR A 197 6.13 6.06 -0.82
CA THR A 197 4.90 5.44 -0.32
C THR A 197 3.99 6.39 0.44
N GLY A 198 4.39 7.67 0.62
CA GLY A 198 3.69 8.63 1.49
C GLY A 198 3.95 10.09 1.13
N GLY A 199 3.04 10.97 1.55
CA GLY A 199 3.15 12.42 1.33
C GLY A 199 2.81 12.87 -0.10
N ARG A 200 3.18 14.12 -0.44
CA ARG A 200 2.84 14.76 -1.73
C ARG A 200 3.47 14.07 -2.95
N SER A 201 4.62 13.42 -2.75
CA SER A 201 5.39 12.74 -3.80
C SER A 201 5.06 11.24 -3.92
N MET A 202 4.00 10.77 -3.27
CA MET A 202 3.58 9.36 -3.30
C MET A 202 3.43 8.83 -4.74
N GLY A 203 3.93 7.61 -4.99
CA GLY A 203 3.90 6.94 -6.28
C GLY A 203 5.02 7.37 -7.25
N ARG A 204 5.84 8.36 -6.90
CA ARG A 204 7.03 8.70 -7.67
C ARG A 204 8.16 7.70 -7.46
N VAL A 205 8.94 7.46 -8.50
CA VAL A 205 10.09 6.54 -8.49
C VAL A 205 11.32 7.25 -9.00
N GLY A 206 12.36 7.27 -8.17
CA GLY A 206 13.63 7.89 -8.51
C GLY A 206 14.82 7.21 -7.84
N VAL A 207 16.01 7.57 -8.28
CA VAL A 207 17.27 7.13 -7.67
C VAL A 207 17.57 8.02 -6.47
N ILE A 208 17.96 7.41 -5.36
CA ILE A 208 18.37 8.14 -4.15
C ILE A 208 19.69 8.85 -4.45
N THR A 209 19.72 10.18 -4.34
CA THR A 209 20.93 10.98 -4.59
C THR A 209 21.62 11.39 -3.30
N HIS A 210 20.86 11.79 -2.29
CA HIS A 210 21.41 12.28 -1.04
C HIS A 210 20.48 11.94 0.13
N ARG A 211 21.08 11.64 1.28
CA ARG A 211 20.37 11.45 2.55
C ARG A 211 20.87 12.47 3.56
N GLU A 212 19.99 13.40 3.92
CA GLU A 212 20.24 14.40 4.95
C GLU A 212 19.79 13.85 6.30
N ARG A 213 20.71 13.84 7.26
CA ARG A 213 20.46 13.37 8.62
C ARG A 213 20.23 14.56 9.55
N HIS A 214 19.09 14.56 10.22
CA HIS A 214 18.77 15.57 11.22
C HIS A 214 18.72 14.93 12.59
N HIS A 215 19.70 15.22 13.44
CA HIS A 215 19.74 14.69 14.81
C HIS A 215 18.51 15.20 15.60
N GLY A 216 17.73 14.26 16.13
CA GLY A 216 16.46 14.57 16.83
C GLY A 216 15.29 14.91 15.92
N GLY A 217 15.49 14.94 14.60
CA GLY A 217 14.47 15.28 13.60
C GLY A 217 14.11 14.12 12.66
N PHE A 218 13.39 14.45 11.60
CA PHE A 218 13.09 13.51 10.52
C PHE A 218 14.18 13.58 9.45
N ASP A 219 14.87 12.46 9.19
CA ASP A 219 15.78 12.33 8.06
C ASP A 219 15.05 12.61 6.73
N ILE A 220 15.68 13.42 5.87
CA ILE A 220 15.18 13.78 4.55
C ILE A 220 16.02 13.06 3.49
N VAL A 221 15.34 12.53 2.48
CA VAL A 221 15.97 11.84 1.35
C VAL A 221 15.62 12.59 0.07
N ASN A 222 16.64 12.94 -0.68
CA ASN A 222 16.53 13.53 -2.01
C ASN A 222 16.58 12.41 -3.05
N LEU A 223 15.62 12.43 -3.97
CA LEU A 223 15.51 11.50 -5.07
C LEU A 223 15.49 12.26 -6.40
N LYS A 224 16.02 11.61 -7.44
CA LYS A 224 16.00 12.10 -8.82
C LYS A 224 15.26 11.11 -9.71
N ASP A 225 14.19 11.56 -10.36
CA ASP A 225 13.46 10.77 -11.35
C ASP A 225 14.33 10.59 -12.62
N SER A 226 13.96 9.64 -13.50
CA SER A 226 14.68 9.38 -14.75
C SER A 226 14.67 10.57 -15.74
N THR A 227 13.70 11.47 -15.64
CA THR A 227 13.64 12.71 -16.44
C THR A 227 14.50 13.84 -15.85
N GLY A 228 15.15 13.61 -14.72
CA GLY A 228 16.02 14.58 -14.06
C GLY A 228 15.34 15.46 -13.01
N HIS A 229 14.02 15.37 -12.83
CA HIS A 229 13.34 16.10 -11.75
C HIS A 229 13.76 15.58 -10.38
N THR A 230 14.16 16.50 -9.51
CA THR A 230 14.52 16.20 -8.13
C THR A 230 13.37 16.51 -7.17
N PHE A 231 13.23 15.72 -6.12
CA PHE A 231 12.26 15.94 -5.05
C PHE A 231 12.74 15.30 -3.75
N ALA A 232 12.21 15.82 -2.64
CA ALA A 232 12.56 15.37 -1.30
C ALA A 232 11.36 14.69 -0.61
N THR A 233 11.64 13.73 0.27
CA THR A 233 10.65 13.15 1.16
C THR A 233 11.30 12.67 2.46
N ARG A 234 10.50 12.38 3.48
CA ARG A 234 10.99 11.78 4.73
C ARG A 234 11.46 10.36 4.48
N LEU A 235 12.52 9.93 5.16
CA LEU A 235 13.06 8.56 5.12
C LEU A 235 11.99 7.47 5.34
N THR A 236 11.00 7.74 6.19
CA THR A 236 9.89 6.82 6.46
C THR A 236 9.08 6.46 5.22
N ASN A 237 8.96 7.42 4.28
CA ASN A 237 8.13 7.33 3.08
C ASN A 237 8.92 6.79 1.87
N VAL A 238 10.22 6.52 2.02
CA VAL A 238 11.05 5.94 0.95
C VAL A 238 11.00 4.42 1.04
N PHE A 239 10.77 3.74 -0.06
CA PHE A 239 10.81 2.29 -0.16
C PHE A 239 11.76 1.90 -1.30
N VAL A 240 12.85 1.23 -0.98
CA VAL A 240 13.85 0.82 -1.99
C VAL A 240 13.27 -0.35 -2.79
N ILE A 241 13.28 -0.25 -4.11
CA ILE A 241 12.67 -1.25 -5.00
C ILE A 241 13.68 -1.99 -5.88
N GLY A 242 14.95 -1.61 -5.84
CA GLY A 242 16.01 -2.29 -6.59
C GLY A 242 17.37 -1.64 -6.41
N GLU A 243 18.37 -2.29 -6.98
CA GLU A 243 19.77 -1.89 -6.92
C GLU A 243 20.14 -1.06 -8.16
N GLY A 244 20.87 0.04 -7.96
CA GLY A 244 21.17 0.98 -9.03
C GLY A 244 19.90 1.55 -9.68
N SER A 245 19.86 1.52 -11.01
CA SER A 245 18.72 1.95 -11.83
C SER A 245 17.71 0.83 -12.12
N LYS A 246 18.01 -0.43 -11.77
CA LYS A 246 17.19 -1.59 -12.12
C LYS A 246 16.23 -1.92 -10.98
N SER A 247 14.93 -1.85 -11.26
CA SER A 247 13.90 -2.29 -10.30
C SER A 247 13.82 -3.81 -10.23
N MET A 248 13.65 -4.35 -9.02
CA MET A 248 13.36 -5.78 -8.79
C MET A 248 11.91 -6.16 -9.11
N ILE A 249 11.07 -5.17 -9.42
CA ILE A 249 9.67 -5.34 -9.71
C ILE A 249 9.29 -4.65 -11.02
N SER A 250 8.23 -5.12 -11.64
CA SER A 250 7.59 -4.42 -12.75
C SER A 250 6.87 -3.17 -12.23
N LEU A 251 7.02 -2.08 -12.97
CA LEU A 251 6.44 -0.78 -12.64
C LEU A 251 5.20 -0.50 -13.51
N PRO A 252 4.23 0.29 -13.01
CA PRO A 252 3.04 0.67 -13.79
C PRO A 252 3.38 1.59 -14.97
N LYS A 253 2.40 1.84 -15.85
CA LYS A 253 2.53 2.43 -17.21
C LYS A 253 3.39 3.70 -17.37
N ASN A 254 3.63 4.47 -16.31
CA ASN A 254 4.44 5.71 -16.36
C ASN A 254 5.76 5.60 -15.57
N LYS A 255 6.14 4.39 -15.13
CA LYS A 255 7.38 4.09 -14.37
C LYS A 255 7.62 5.00 -13.14
N GLY A 256 6.57 5.59 -12.59
CA GLY A 256 6.66 6.52 -11.45
C GLY A 256 7.07 7.96 -11.82
N ILE A 257 7.07 8.35 -13.09
CA ILE A 257 7.39 9.72 -13.51
C ILE A 257 6.15 10.62 -13.39
N LYS A 258 6.27 11.69 -12.60
CA LYS A 258 5.19 12.68 -12.43
C LYS A 258 5.34 13.82 -13.43
N LEU A 259 4.46 13.82 -14.44
CA LEU A 259 4.32 14.92 -15.40
C LEU A 259 3.78 16.19 -14.73
N SER A 260 4.05 17.33 -15.36
CA SER A 260 3.44 18.60 -14.97
C SER A 260 1.94 18.61 -15.30
N ILE A 261 1.18 19.53 -14.67
CA ILE A 261 -0.27 19.64 -14.89
C ILE A 261 -0.57 19.98 -16.35
N SER A 262 0.27 20.81 -16.97
CA SER A 262 0.15 21.19 -18.38
C SER A 262 0.41 19.99 -19.30
N GLU A 263 1.51 19.26 -19.08
CA GLU A 263 1.82 18.04 -19.86
C GLU A 263 0.71 16.98 -19.77
N GLU A 264 0.16 16.77 -18.56
CA GLU A 264 -0.93 15.81 -18.39
C GLU A 264 -2.21 16.25 -19.13
N ARG A 265 -2.50 17.55 -19.12
CA ARG A 265 -3.64 18.13 -19.87
C ARG A 265 -3.44 17.93 -21.37
N ASP A 266 -2.26 18.23 -21.88
CA ASP A 266 -1.98 18.18 -23.31
C ASP A 266 -1.96 16.73 -23.82
N GLN A 267 -1.37 15.79 -23.07
CA GLN A 267 -1.48 14.35 -23.36
C GLN A 267 -2.92 13.85 -23.34
N ARG A 268 -3.76 14.38 -22.43
CA ARG A 268 -5.18 14.00 -22.37
C ARG A 268 -5.95 14.50 -23.59
N ARG A 269 -5.68 15.71 -24.07
CA ARG A 269 -6.30 16.26 -25.29
C ARG A 269 -5.90 15.47 -26.52
N GLN A 270 -4.60 15.21 -26.69
CA GLN A 270 -4.10 14.40 -27.80
C GLN A 270 -4.74 13.01 -27.84
N ARG A 271 -4.98 12.36 -26.69
CA ARG A 271 -5.68 11.07 -26.62
C ARG A 271 -7.19 11.13 -26.88
N GLN A 272 -7.80 12.30 -26.80
CA GLN A 272 -9.22 12.48 -27.12
C GLN A 272 -9.42 12.85 -28.59
N GLU A 273 -8.42 13.50 -29.19
CA GLU A 273 -8.39 13.87 -30.60
C GLU A 273 -7.95 12.70 -31.50
N ALA A 274 -7.15 11.77 -30.98
CA ALA A 274 -6.77 10.50 -31.63
C ALA A 274 -7.81 9.41 -31.39
#